data_AF-A0A0R1EIV6-F1
#
_entry.id   AF-A0A0R1EIV6-F1
#
_cell.length_a   1.000
_cell.length_b   1.000
_cell.length_c   1.000
_cell.angle_alpha   90.00
_cell.angle_beta   90.00
_cell.angle_gamma   90.00
#
_symmetry.space_group_name_H-M   'P 1'
#
loop_
_entity.id
_entity.type
_entity.pdbx_description
1 polymer ?
#
loop_
_entity_poly.entity_id
_entity_poly.type
_entity_poly.pdbx_seq_one_letter_code
_entity_poly.pdbx_strand_id
1 'polypeptide(L)'
;MGTGLTIEPDELRYRHDPEAAAAAPEAYERLINNVLEGDQTNFTHWSELSASWHFIDAIQAAWSQEPNMPTYPAATMGPQAAFDLLARDGREWFWQPHRVQMAD
;
A
#
# COMPACT_ATOMS: atom_id res chain seq x y z
N MET A 1 30.34 5.43 35.90
CA MET A 1 29.05 5.95 35.40
C MET A 1 29.08 5.83 33.88
N GLY A 2 28.62 4.70 33.34
CA GLY A 2 28.62 4.48 31.89
C GLY A 2 27.44 5.23 31.28
N THR A 3 27.72 6.11 30.33
CA THR A 3 26.71 6.78 29.51
C THR A 3 25.89 5.73 28.75
N GLY A 4 24.59 5.68 28.98
CA GLY A 4 23.68 4.74 28.31
C GLY A 4 23.68 4.97 26.81
N LEU A 5 23.77 3.89 26.02
CA LEU A 5 23.54 3.94 24.59
C LEU A 5 22.03 4.16 24.36
N THR A 6 21.66 5.26 23.72
CA THR A 6 20.32 5.48 23.17
C THR A 6 20.37 5.16 21.68
N ILE A 7 19.49 4.27 21.21
CA ILE A 7 19.34 3.95 19.78
C ILE A 7 18.21 4.82 19.25
N GLU A 8 18.50 5.67 18.28
CA GLU A 8 17.52 6.48 17.57
C GLU A 8 17.37 5.92 16.14
N PRO A 9 16.14 5.75 15.63
CA PRO A 9 15.92 5.34 14.25
C PRO A 9 16.25 6.50 13.31
N ASP A 10 17.07 6.24 12.28
CA ASP A 10 17.35 7.19 11.21
C ASP A 10 16.75 6.68 9.88
N GLU A 11 16.17 7.56 9.08
CA GLU A 11 15.52 7.22 7.82
C GLU A 11 16.46 7.49 6.65
N LEU A 12 16.94 6.42 6.00
CA LEU A 12 17.63 6.54 4.72
C LEU A 12 16.63 6.89 3.62
N ARG A 13 16.68 8.13 3.14
CA ARG A 13 15.82 8.63 2.06
C ARG A 13 16.53 8.57 0.73
N TYR A 14 15.92 7.88 -0.24
CA TYR A 14 16.29 7.93 -1.64
C TYR A 14 15.10 8.47 -2.45
N ARG A 15 15.37 9.39 -3.38
CA ARG A 15 14.41 9.90 -4.35
C ARG A 15 15.05 9.83 -5.72
N HIS A 16 14.26 9.45 -6.73
CA HIS A 16 14.71 9.49 -8.12
C HIS A 16 15.01 10.94 -8.53
N ASP A 17 16.06 11.13 -9.33
CA ASP A 17 16.32 12.40 -9.99
C ASP A 17 15.14 12.77 -10.91
N PRO A 18 14.70 14.04 -10.96
CA PRO A 18 13.64 14.50 -11.85
C PRO A 18 13.84 14.10 -13.32
N GLU A 19 15.07 14.12 -13.83
CA GLU A 19 15.36 13.73 -15.21
C GLU A 19 15.13 12.24 -15.43
N ALA A 20 15.56 11.41 -14.47
CA ALA A 20 15.35 9.96 -14.51
C ALA A 20 13.86 9.58 -14.39
N ALA A 21 13.10 10.32 -13.56
CA ALA A 21 11.66 10.12 -13.44
C ALA A 21 10.91 10.53 -14.72
N ALA A 22 11.32 11.63 -15.36
CA ALA A 22 10.73 12.09 -16.62
C ALA A 22 11.08 11.18 -17.81
N ALA A 23 12.24 10.52 -17.76
CA ALA A 23 12.66 9.55 -18.77
C ALA A 23 12.10 8.14 -18.54
N ALA A 24 11.44 7.88 -17.41
CA ALA A 24 10.83 6.59 -17.15
C ALA A 24 9.61 6.39 -18.07
N PRO A 25 9.45 5.21 -18.70
CA PRO A 25 8.31 4.95 -19.56
C PRO A 25 7.02 5.00 -18.75
N GLU A 26 5.98 5.55 -19.35
CA GLU A 26 4.64 5.54 -18.78
C GLU A 26 4.18 4.08 -18.57
N ALA A 27 3.31 3.85 -17.58
CA ALA A 27 2.91 2.50 -17.20
C ALA A 27 2.35 1.70 -18.40
N TYR A 28 1.53 2.35 -19.23
CA TYR A 28 0.97 1.72 -20.44
C TYR A 28 1.97 1.57 -21.58
N GLU A 29 2.91 2.51 -21.72
CA GLU A 29 3.99 2.41 -22.70
C GLU A 29 4.81 1.15 -22.43
N ARG A 30 5.19 0.93 -21.17
CA ARG A 30 5.94 -0.26 -20.75
C ARG A 30 5.15 -1.55 -21.01
N LEU A 31 3.86 -1.58 -20.70
CA LEU A 31 3.03 -2.76 -20.94
C LEU A 31 2.88 -3.09 -22.43
N ILE A 32 2.66 -2.09 -23.27
CA ILE A 32 2.58 -2.29 -24.73
C ILE A 32 3.92 -2.80 -25.27
N ASN A 33 5.04 -2.21 -24.84
CA ASN A 33 6.37 -2.67 -25.24
C ASN A 33 6.62 -4.13 -24.86
N ASN A 34 6.23 -4.54 -23.66
CA ASN A 34 6.35 -5.93 -23.22
C ASN A 34 5.56 -6.90 -24.12
N VAL A 35 4.37 -6.52 -24.60
CA VAL A 35 3.60 -7.35 -25.55
C VAL A 35 4.37 -7.53 -26.86
N LEU A 36 4.99 -6.45 -27.36
CA LEU A 36 5.78 -6.50 -28.59
C LEU A 36 7.05 -7.37 -28.44
N GLU A 37 7.65 -7.36 -27.26
CA GLU A 37 8.81 -8.20 -26.91
C GLU A 37 8.43 -9.66 -26.57
N GLY A 38 7.13 -9.94 -26.39
CA GLY A 38 6.64 -11.24 -25.92
C GLY A 38 6.93 -11.52 -24.44
N ASP A 39 7.25 -10.48 -23.66
CA ASP A 39 7.51 -10.56 -22.22
C ASP A 39 6.20 -10.52 -21.43
N GLN A 40 5.95 -11.58 -20.65
CA GLN A 40 4.73 -11.72 -19.85
C GLN A 40 4.92 -11.34 -18.37
N THR A 41 6.11 -10.91 -17.95
CA THR A 41 6.46 -10.70 -16.54
C THR A 41 5.53 -9.72 -15.81
N ASN A 42 5.02 -8.71 -16.50
CA ASN A 42 4.15 -7.67 -15.93
C ASN A 42 2.64 -7.95 -16.13
N PHE A 43 2.28 -9.17 -16.54
CA PHE A 43 0.90 -9.58 -16.75
C PHE A 43 0.50 -10.66 -15.75
N THR A 44 -0.71 -10.55 -15.21
CA THR A 44 -1.26 -11.54 -14.29
C THR A 44 -1.57 -12.84 -15.01
N HIS A 45 -1.11 -13.96 -14.45
CA HIS A 45 -1.45 -15.29 -14.97
C HIS A 45 -2.87 -15.72 -14.56
N TRP A 46 -3.48 -16.62 -15.34
CA TRP A 46 -4.85 -17.08 -15.07
C TRP A 46 -5.03 -17.67 -13.67
N SER A 47 -4.08 -18.47 -13.20
CA SER A 47 -4.13 -19.07 -11.86
C SER A 47 -4.11 -18.02 -10.74
N GLU A 48 -3.31 -16.96 -10.89
CA GLU A 48 -3.22 -15.86 -9.93
C GLU A 48 -4.49 -15.02 -9.92
N LEU A 49 -5.04 -14.72 -11.11
CA LEU A 49 -6.30 -14.01 -11.25
C LEU A 49 -7.44 -14.80 -10.63
N SER A 50 -7.52 -16.10 -10.92
CA SER A 50 -8.53 -16.98 -10.35
C SER A 50 -8.42 -17.02 -8.83
N ALA A 51 -7.22 -17.19 -8.26
CA ALA A 51 -7.04 -17.19 -6.80
C ALA A 51 -7.44 -15.85 -6.15
N SER A 52 -7.13 -14.73 -6.80
CA SER A 52 -7.54 -13.40 -6.34
C SER A 52 -9.06 -13.25 -6.29
N TRP A 53 -9.77 -13.74 -7.32
CA TRP A 53 -11.23 -13.74 -7.34
C TRP A 53 -11.84 -14.65 -6.26
N HIS A 54 -11.30 -15.85 -6.06
CA HIS A 54 -11.78 -16.73 -4.98
C HIS A 54 -11.69 -16.06 -3.60
N PHE A 55 -10.65 -15.26 -3.35
CA PHE A 55 -10.52 -14.51 -2.11
C PHE A 55 -11.54 -13.35 -2.02
N ILE A 56 -11.73 -12.60 -3.10
CA ILE A 56 -12.69 -11.48 -3.17
C ILE A 56 -14.13 -11.98 -3.00
N ASP A 57 -14.49 -13.11 -3.61
CA ASP A 57 -15.84 -13.68 -3.55
C ASP A 57 -16.26 -13.97 -2.10
N ALA A 58 -15.35 -14.49 -1.28
CA ALA A 58 -15.61 -14.73 0.14
C ALA A 58 -15.90 -13.43 0.92
N ILE A 59 -15.16 -12.35 0.62
CA ILE A 59 -15.37 -11.03 1.22
C ILE A 59 -16.72 -10.45 0.77
N GLN A 60 -17.02 -10.52 -0.53
CA GLN A 60 -18.26 -10.00 -1.09
C GLN A 60 -19.49 -10.72 -0.52
N ALA A 61 -19.41 -12.05 -0.37
CA ALA A 61 -20.48 -12.84 0.23
C ALA A 61 -20.75 -12.42 1.68
N ALA A 62 -19.71 -12.20 2.47
CA ALA A 62 -19.83 -11.71 3.85
C ALA A 62 -20.43 -10.30 3.90
N TRP A 63 -19.94 -9.36 3.08
CA TRP A 63 -20.46 -7.99 3.04
C TRP A 63 -21.91 -7.89 2.61
N SER A 64 -22.37 -8.80 1.74
CA SER A 64 -23.76 -8.83 1.29
C SER A 64 -24.74 -9.20 2.41
N GLN A 65 -24.25 -9.77 3.52
CA GLN A 65 -25.04 -10.09 4.71
C GLN A 65 -24.91 -9.05 5.83
N GLU A 66 -24.04 -8.05 5.68
CA GLU A 66 -23.76 -7.05 6.71
C GLU A 66 -24.45 -5.70 6.40
N PRO A 67 -25.48 -5.31 7.16
CA PRO A 67 -26.25 -4.11 6.85
C PRO A 67 -25.55 -2.80 7.26
N ASN A 68 -24.54 -2.87 8.13
CA ASN A 68 -23.90 -1.69 8.71
C ASN A 68 -22.43 -1.58 8.29
N MET A 69 -22.17 -0.76 7.27
CA MET A 69 -20.81 -0.43 6.85
C MET A 69 -20.27 0.76 7.67
N PRO A 70 -19.04 0.69 8.23
CA PRO A 70 -18.44 1.82 8.92
C PRO A 70 -18.28 3.04 8.00
N THR A 71 -18.60 4.22 8.51
CA THR A 71 -18.40 5.49 7.82
C THR A 71 -17.25 6.27 8.46
N TYR A 72 -16.71 7.23 7.72
CA TYR A 72 -15.64 8.10 8.19
C TYR A 72 -15.73 9.47 7.51
N PRO A 73 -15.28 10.56 8.15
CA PRO A 73 -15.25 11.86 7.52
C PRO A 73 -14.27 11.89 6.33
N ALA A 74 -14.58 12.66 5.29
CA ALA A 74 -13.69 12.85 4.15
C ALA A 74 -12.31 13.38 4.60
N ALA A 75 -11.26 13.03 3.85
CA ALA A 75 -9.86 13.36 4.14
C ALA A 75 -9.31 12.82 5.48
N THR A 76 -9.99 11.85 6.10
CA THR A 76 -9.43 11.07 7.23
C THR A 76 -8.84 9.75 6.75
N MET A 77 -8.13 9.06 7.65
CA MET A 77 -7.50 7.74 7.40
C MET A 77 -8.49 6.57 7.35
N GLY A 78 -9.79 6.83 7.39
CA GLY A 78 -10.82 5.80 7.43
C GLY A 78 -11.44 5.63 8.82
N PRO A 79 -12.29 4.60 8.98
CA PRO A 79 -13.06 4.37 10.21
C PRO A 79 -12.18 3.79 11.33
N GLN A 80 -12.62 3.95 12.58
CA GLN A 80 -11.96 3.36 13.75
C GLN A 80 -11.73 1.85 13.61
N ALA A 81 -12.67 1.13 12.99
CA ALA A 81 -12.56 -0.30 12.73
C ALA A 81 -11.29 -0.71 11.95
N ALA A 82 -10.75 0.18 11.08
CA ALA A 82 -9.52 -0.08 10.33
C ALA A 82 -8.26 -0.02 11.22
N PHE A 83 -8.30 0.76 12.32
CA PHE A 83 -7.23 0.82 13.32
C PHE A 83 -7.35 -0.34 14.31
N ASP A 84 -8.57 -0.63 14.75
CA ASP A 84 -8.85 -1.76 15.65
C ASP A 84 -8.42 -3.09 15.02
N LEU A 85 -8.52 -3.22 13.68
CA LEU A 85 -8.06 -4.39 12.94
C LEU A 85 -6.58 -4.68 13.17
N LEU A 86 -5.71 -3.67 13.02
CA LEU A 86 -4.27 -3.83 13.22
C LEU A 86 -3.90 -3.93 14.70
N ALA A 87 -4.59 -3.19 15.57
CA ALA A 87 -4.34 -3.17 17.00
C ALA A 87 -4.53 -4.55 17.65
N ARG A 88 -5.43 -5.39 17.11
CA ARG A 88 -5.62 -6.80 17.53
C ARG A 88 -4.32 -7.61 17.46
N ASP A 89 -3.47 -7.31 16.47
CA ASP A 89 -2.18 -7.96 16.25
C ASP A 89 -1.00 -7.13 16.78
N GLY A 90 -1.27 -6.08 17.58
CA GLY A 90 -0.25 -5.17 18.10
C GLY A 90 0.43 -4.31 17.03
N ARG A 91 -0.25 -4.08 15.90
CA ARG A 91 0.26 -3.31 14.76
C ARG A 91 -0.43 -1.95 14.65
N GLU A 92 0.22 -1.01 13.97
CA GLU A 92 -0.34 0.30 13.65
C GLU A 92 -0.07 0.68 12.19
N TRP A 93 -0.90 1.57 11.66
CA TRP A 93 -0.64 2.20 10.36
C TRP A 93 0.58 3.12 10.48
N PHE A 94 1.63 2.81 9.72
CA PHE A 94 2.89 3.57 9.75
C PHE A 94 2.73 4.98 9.16
N TRP A 95 1.97 5.10 8.06
CA TRP A 95 1.69 6.39 7.45
C TRP A 95 0.51 7.07 8.14
N GLN A 96 0.71 8.31 8.57
CA GLN A 96 -0.34 9.16 9.14
C GLN A 96 -0.23 10.56 8.52
N PRO A 97 -1.34 11.15 8.05
CA PRO A 97 -1.30 12.42 7.29
C PRO A 97 -0.73 13.61 8.08
N HIS A 98 -0.71 13.55 9.43
CA HIS A 98 -0.14 14.59 10.29
C HIS A 98 1.35 14.36 10.67
N ARG A 99 1.94 13.22 10.30
CA ARG A 99 3.33 12.86 10.67
C ARG A 99 4.39 13.49 9.75
N VAL A 100 3.99 14.39 8.83
CA VAL A 100 4.89 15.00 7.83
C VAL A 100 5.40 16.41 8.23
N GLN A 101 5.08 16.91 9.43
CA GLN A 101 5.73 18.11 9.99
C GLN A 101 6.71 17.69 11.08
N MET A 102 7.92 17.26 10.71
CA MET A 102 9.18 17.33 11.47
C MET A 102 10.23 16.55 10.67
N ALA A 103 10.58 17.04 9.47
CA ALA A 103 11.78 16.64 8.75
C ALA A 103 12.07 17.75 7.72
N ASP A 104 12.41 18.92 8.25
CA ASP A 104 13.14 19.95 7.49
C ASP A 104 14.60 19.49 7.30
#